data_AF-A0A8J7P135-F1
#
_entry.id   AF-A0A8J7P135-F1
#
_cell.length_a   1.000
_cell.length_b   1.000
_cell.length_c   1.000
_cell.angle_alpha   90.00
_cell.angle_beta   90.00
_cell.angle_gamma   90.00
#
_symmetry.space_group_name_H-M   'P 1'
#
loop_
_entity.id
_entity.type
_entity.pdbx_description
1 polymer ?
#
loop_
_entity_poly.entity_id
_entity_poly.type
_entity_poly.pdbx_seq_one_letter_code
_entity_poly.pdbx_strand_id
1 'polypeptide(L)'
;MPFFPGCKFNTSNDGKLSWEPKNGDAYIYEMDYKDGALVIKKEGYYFIYSKILYGERDCKTGHLETFKHTVFKITQTVSREVELMSSIRSYCKNDKEGELVNSFLGGIYYLLKGNQIFVTVTETKNILVQTSSENVFGAFLM
;
A
#
# COMPACT_ATOMS: atom_id res chain seq x y z
N MET A 1 14.41 7.83 -9.92
CA MET A 1 13.80 6.82 -9.05
C MET A 1 12.40 7.31 -8.71
N PRO A 2 11.33 6.66 -9.18
CA PRO A 2 9.98 7.06 -8.83
C PRO A 2 9.76 6.83 -7.33
N PHE A 3 9.29 7.86 -6.66
CA PHE A 3 9.09 7.91 -5.21
C PHE A 3 7.74 8.57 -5.02
N PHE A 4 6.84 7.96 -4.24
CA PHE A 4 5.57 8.58 -3.85
C PHE A 4 5.60 8.83 -2.34
N PRO A 5 6.12 9.98 -1.89
CA PRO A 5 5.81 10.49 -0.57
C PRO A 5 4.42 11.13 -0.60
N GLY A 6 3.65 10.88 0.44
CA GLY A 6 2.38 11.57 0.65
C GLY A 6 1.19 10.76 0.15
N CYS A 7 0.44 10.21 1.09
CA CYS A 7 -0.91 9.76 0.83
C CYS A 7 -1.85 10.97 0.82
N LYS A 8 -2.63 11.15 -0.26
CA LYS A 8 -3.97 11.70 -0.12
C LYS A 8 -4.92 10.52 -0.09
N PHE A 9 -5.37 10.17 1.10
CA PHE A 9 -6.39 9.13 1.25
C PHE A 9 -7.71 9.67 0.73
N ASN A 10 -8.16 9.14 -0.40
CA ASN A 10 -9.58 8.93 -0.59
C ASN A 10 -9.78 7.43 -0.32
N THR A 11 -10.15 7.10 0.91
CA THR A 11 -10.43 5.70 1.30
C THR A 11 -11.73 5.30 0.61
N SER A 12 -11.62 4.52 -0.47
CA SER A 12 -12.75 3.72 -0.92
C SER A 12 -13.11 2.70 0.17
N ASN A 13 -14.39 2.31 0.27
CA ASN A 13 -14.87 1.34 1.26
C ASN A 13 -14.25 -0.07 1.09
N ASP A 14 -13.49 -0.30 0.02
CA ASP A 14 -12.82 -1.57 -0.32
C ASP A 14 -11.41 -1.73 0.30
N GLY A 15 -10.91 -0.73 1.03
CA GLY A 15 -9.59 -0.76 1.65
C GLY A 15 -8.42 -0.44 0.70
N LYS A 16 -8.70 -0.09 -0.57
CA LYS A 16 -7.68 0.34 -1.54
C LYS A 16 -7.17 1.73 -1.22
N LEU A 17 -5.84 1.86 -1.25
CA LEU A 17 -5.16 3.12 -0.94
C LEU A 17 -4.96 3.99 -2.18
N SER A 18 -5.10 5.30 -2.00
CA SER A 18 -4.77 6.33 -2.98
C SER A 18 -3.54 7.12 -2.52
N TRP A 19 -2.81 7.66 -3.49
CA TRP A 19 -1.45 8.20 -3.35
C TRP A 19 -1.38 9.54 -4.07
N GLU A 20 -0.61 10.51 -3.57
CA GLU A 20 -0.37 11.78 -4.26
C GLU A 20 0.65 11.56 -5.38
N PRO A 21 0.29 11.77 -6.67
CA PRO A 21 1.18 11.46 -7.78
C PRO A 21 2.08 12.62 -8.24
N LYS A 22 1.83 13.86 -7.79
CA LYS A 22 2.43 15.06 -8.43
C LYS A 22 3.02 16.09 -7.47
N ASN A 23 2.51 16.20 -6.24
CA ASN A 23 2.94 17.23 -5.29
C ASN A 23 3.99 16.70 -4.29
N GLY A 24 4.81 17.60 -3.72
CA GLY A 24 5.88 17.21 -2.79
C GLY A 24 7.03 16.51 -3.51
N ASP A 25 7.64 15.50 -2.90
CA ASP A 25 8.68 14.69 -3.58
C ASP A 25 8.08 13.52 -4.39
N ALA A 26 6.78 13.58 -4.73
CA ALA A 26 6.12 12.60 -5.57
C ALA A 26 6.60 12.70 -7.03
N TYR A 27 7.04 11.57 -7.57
CA TYR A 27 7.56 11.52 -8.92
C TYR A 27 7.19 10.21 -9.63
N ILE A 28 6.57 10.35 -10.80
CA ILE A 28 6.24 9.24 -11.71
C ILE A 28 7.19 9.31 -12.90
N TYR A 29 7.84 8.19 -13.19
CA TYR A 29 8.68 8.05 -14.37
C TYR A 29 8.50 6.67 -14.97
N GLU A 30 8.34 6.61 -16.30
CA GLU A 30 8.14 5.36 -17.06
C GLU A 30 6.99 4.47 -16.55
N MET A 31 6.02 5.05 -15.84
CA MET A 31 4.77 4.45 -15.41
C MET A 31 3.63 5.48 -15.56
N ASP A 32 2.37 5.04 -15.49
CA ASP A 32 1.23 5.93 -15.23
C ASP A 32 0.68 5.71 -13.82
N TYR A 33 -0.15 6.63 -13.35
CA TYR A 33 -0.93 6.47 -12.14
C TYR A 33 -2.41 6.67 -12.44
N LYS A 34 -3.23 5.67 -12.07
CA LYS A 34 -4.67 5.67 -12.32
C LYS A 34 -5.40 4.98 -11.17
N ASP A 35 -6.38 5.66 -10.59
CA ASP A 35 -7.31 5.11 -9.59
C ASP A 35 -6.63 4.34 -8.46
N GLY A 36 -5.56 4.89 -7.85
CA GLY A 36 -4.83 4.22 -6.76
C GLY A 36 -3.73 3.26 -7.20
N ALA A 37 -3.56 3.02 -8.51
CA ALA A 37 -2.64 2.02 -9.04
C ALA A 37 -1.53 2.62 -9.92
N LEU A 38 -0.33 2.03 -9.87
CA LEU A 38 0.73 2.26 -10.86
C LEU A 38 0.50 1.35 -12.05
N VAL A 39 0.53 1.93 -13.25
CA VAL A 39 0.36 1.22 -14.52
C VAL A 39 1.71 1.08 -15.20
N ILE A 40 2.10 -0.16 -15.47
CA ILE A 40 3.39 -0.50 -16.05
C ILE A 40 3.42 -0.15 -17.53
N LYS A 41 4.37 0.70 -17.97
CA LYS A 41 4.55 1.03 -19.39
C LYS A 41 5.55 0.12 -20.10
N LYS A 42 6.56 -0.37 -19.39
CA LYS A 42 7.63 -1.21 -19.91
C LYS A 42 7.62 -2.56 -19.20
N GLU A 43 7.66 -3.64 -19.96
CA GLU A 43 7.77 -4.99 -19.42
C GLU A 43 9.14 -5.24 -18.78
N GLY A 44 9.18 -5.96 -17.66
CA GLY A 44 10.43 -6.35 -17.00
C GLY A 44 10.26 -6.71 -15.52
N TYR A 45 11.40 -6.85 -14.82
CA TYR A 45 11.43 -7.09 -13.39
C TYR A 45 11.39 -5.77 -12.62
N TYR A 46 10.37 -5.61 -11.77
CA TYR A 46 10.20 -4.44 -10.93
C TYR A 46 10.46 -4.81 -9.49
N PHE A 47 11.27 -4.00 -8.81
CA PHE A 47 11.25 -3.97 -7.35
C PHE A 47 10.07 -3.12 -6.90
N ILE A 48 9.15 -3.71 -6.16
CA ILE A 48 7.96 -3.04 -5.61
C ILE A 48 8.14 -2.93 -4.11
N TYR A 49 7.78 -1.78 -3.52
CA TYR A 49 7.85 -1.55 -2.09
C TYR A 49 6.64 -0.78 -1.57
N SER A 50 6.27 -1.04 -0.32
CA SER A 50 5.19 -0.35 0.37
C SER A 50 5.48 -0.27 1.87
N LYS A 51 5.24 0.88 2.48
CA LYS A 51 5.33 1.12 3.93
C LYS A 51 4.03 1.75 4.40
N ILE A 52 3.45 1.21 5.46
CA ILE A 52 2.24 1.75 6.09
C ILE A 52 2.46 1.88 7.60
N LEU A 53 2.20 3.08 8.14
CA LEU A 53 2.14 3.38 9.56
C LEU A 53 0.68 3.36 10.03
N TYR A 54 0.38 2.53 11.03
CA TYR A 54 -0.95 2.41 11.60
C TYR A 54 -0.89 2.32 13.12
N GLY A 55 -1.98 2.72 13.78
CA GLY A 55 -2.16 2.60 15.21
C GLY A 55 -2.90 1.32 15.58
N GLU A 56 -2.34 0.52 16.48
CA GLU A 56 -3.04 -0.57 17.15
C GLU A 56 -3.81 0.02 18.34
N ARG A 57 -5.14 -0.13 18.33
CA ARG A 57 -6.03 0.35 19.39
C ARG A 57 -6.38 -0.78 20.36
N ASP A 58 -6.79 -0.39 21.56
CA ASP A 58 -7.27 -1.29 22.62
C ASP A 58 -8.45 -2.15 22.14
N CYS A 59 -8.40 -3.43 22.46
CA CYS A 59 -9.47 -4.38 22.26
C CYS A 59 -10.62 -4.11 23.24
N LYS A 60 -11.48 -3.13 22.94
CA LYS A 60 -12.63 -2.77 23.79
C LYS A 60 -13.54 -3.95 24.18
N THR A 61 -13.50 -5.04 23.40
CA THR A 61 -14.39 -6.20 23.50
C THR A 61 -13.64 -7.53 23.71
N GLY A 62 -12.31 -7.51 23.83
CA GLY A 62 -11.49 -8.73 23.90
C GLY A 62 -11.42 -9.54 22.59
N HIS A 63 -11.88 -8.98 21.47
CA HIS A 63 -11.76 -9.58 20.14
C HIS A 63 -10.38 -9.31 19.53
N LEU A 64 -9.77 -10.33 18.94
CA LEU A 64 -8.50 -10.21 18.23
C LEU A 64 -8.69 -9.40 16.94
N GLU A 65 -8.11 -8.20 16.89
CA GLU A 65 -8.10 -7.37 15.69
C GLU A 65 -7.00 -7.82 14.73
N THR A 66 -7.17 -7.57 13.43
CA THR A 66 -6.19 -7.97 12.41
C THR A 66 -5.98 -6.89 11.36
N PHE A 67 -4.74 -6.44 11.26
CA PHE A 67 -4.27 -5.58 10.20
C PHE A 67 -3.59 -6.40 9.11
N LYS A 68 -4.14 -6.39 7.90
CA LYS A 68 -3.51 -6.96 6.70
C LYS A 68 -3.12 -5.84 5.77
N HIS A 69 -1.86 -5.77 5.39
CA HIS A 69 -1.31 -4.89 4.35
C HIS A 69 -0.93 -5.74 3.15
N THR A 70 -1.44 -5.40 1.97
CA THR A 70 -1.28 -6.22 0.76
C THR A 70 -0.94 -5.38 -0.45
N VAL A 71 -0.04 -5.87 -1.30
CA VAL A 71 0.18 -5.36 -2.65
C VAL A 71 -0.39 -6.34 -3.67
N PHE A 72 -1.26 -5.81 -4.53
CA PHE A 72 -1.95 -6.56 -5.57
C PHE A 72 -1.48 -6.16 -6.97
N LYS A 73 -1.70 -7.06 -7.91
CA LYS A 73 -1.59 -6.85 -9.35
C LYS A 73 -2.90 -7.16 -10.05
N ILE A 74 -3.34 -6.30 -10.95
CA ILE A 74 -4.39 -6.60 -11.95
C ILE A 74 -3.73 -6.80 -13.31
N THR A 75 -4.10 -7.89 -13.98
CA THR A 75 -3.71 -8.15 -15.37
C THR A 75 -4.89 -7.87 -16.31
N GLN A 76 -4.59 -7.35 -17.50
CA GLN A 76 -5.61 -7.08 -18.52
C GLN A 76 -6.31 -8.34 -19.01
N THR A 77 -5.66 -9.50 -18.90
CA THR A 77 -6.14 -10.78 -19.45
C THR A 77 -7.12 -11.51 -18.54
N VAL A 78 -7.04 -11.30 -17.22
CA VAL A 78 -7.84 -12.08 -16.25
C VAL A 78 -8.78 -11.19 -15.44
N SER A 79 -8.66 -9.86 -15.52
CA SER A 79 -9.45 -8.88 -14.74
C SER A 79 -9.58 -9.24 -13.24
N ARG A 80 -8.61 -10.00 -12.72
CA ARG A 80 -8.60 -10.52 -11.35
C ARG A 80 -7.39 -9.96 -10.63
N GLU A 81 -7.61 -9.64 -9.37
CA GLU A 81 -6.57 -9.23 -8.44
C GLU A 81 -5.73 -10.44 -8.03
N VAL A 82 -4.42 -10.33 -8.23
CA VAL A 82 -3.42 -11.31 -7.81
C VAL A 82 -2.59 -10.71 -6.70
N GLU A 83 -2.59 -11.34 -5.54
CA GLU A 83 -1.74 -10.94 -4.41
C GLU A 83 -0.27 -11.17 -4.78
N LEU A 84 0.56 -10.13 -4.69
CA LEU A 84 2.01 -10.22 -4.90
C LEU A 84 2.72 -10.49 -3.58
N MET A 85 2.38 -9.70 -2.55
CA MET A 85 2.95 -9.78 -1.20
C MET A 85 1.96 -9.26 -0.17
N SER A 86 1.96 -9.85 1.01
CA SER A 86 1.19 -9.37 2.15
C SER A 86 1.93 -9.51 3.47
N SER A 87 1.51 -8.70 4.44
CA SER A 87 1.88 -8.79 5.84
C SER A 87 0.59 -8.78 6.64
N ILE A 88 0.46 -9.74 7.55
CA ILE A 88 -0.69 -9.86 8.44
C ILE A 88 -0.16 -9.75 9.86
N ARG A 89 -0.75 -8.84 10.64
CA ARG A 89 -0.50 -8.73 12.07
C ARG A 89 -1.83 -8.77 12.81
N SER A 90 -1.98 -9.77 13.66
CA SER A 90 -3.08 -9.82 14.61
C SER A 90 -2.61 -9.24 15.94
N TYR A 91 -3.43 -8.38 16.53
CA TYR A 91 -3.11 -7.69 17.77
C TYR A 91 -4.31 -7.68 18.69
N CYS A 92 -4.05 -7.82 19.98
CA CYS A 92 -5.03 -7.50 20.98
C CYS A 92 -4.36 -6.93 22.21
N LYS A 93 -4.47 -5.61 22.37
CA LYS A 93 -3.88 -4.90 23.50
C LYS A 93 -4.97 -4.64 24.53
N ASN A 94 -4.62 -4.85 25.80
CA ASN A 94 -5.41 -4.48 26.97
C ASN A 94 -4.87 -3.19 27.62
N ASP A 95 -4.07 -2.42 26.88
CA ASP A 95 -3.44 -1.20 27.37
C ASP A 95 -4.15 0.03 26.79
N LYS A 96 -4.36 1.05 27.63
CA LYS A 96 -5.10 2.26 27.25
C LYS A 96 -4.30 3.12 26.26
N GLU A 97 -2.98 2.96 26.24
CA GLU A 97 -2.08 3.63 25.32
C GLU A 97 -1.89 2.75 24.08
N GLY A 98 -2.46 3.18 22.95
CA GLY A 98 -2.27 2.50 21.66
C GLY A 98 -0.82 2.50 21.21
N GLU A 99 -0.42 1.55 20.35
CA GLU A 99 0.94 1.47 19.78
C GLU A 99 0.95 1.86 18.31
N LEU A 100 2.03 2.51 17.87
CA LEU A 100 2.26 2.81 16.47
C LEU A 100 3.15 1.76 15.83
N VAL A 101 2.72 1.27 14.67
CA VAL A 101 3.32 0.11 14.03
C VAL A 101 3.57 0.39 12.56
N ASN A 102 4.75 -0.01 12.09
CA ASN A 102 5.07 0.02 10.67
C ASN A 102 4.95 -1.39 10.06
N SER A 103 4.24 -1.48 8.94
CA SER A 103 4.30 -2.64 8.05
C SER A 103 5.07 -2.25 6.79
N PHE A 104 6.15 -2.97 6.49
CA PHE A 104 6.94 -2.79 5.28
C PHE A 104 6.90 -4.06 4.43
N LEU A 105 6.72 -3.87 3.13
CA LEU A 105 6.72 -4.91 2.10
C LEU A 105 7.70 -4.52 1.00
N GLY A 106 8.45 -5.49 0.48
CA GLY A 106 9.39 -5.30 -0.61
C GLY A 106 9.65 -6.60 -1.36
N GLY A 107 9.64 -6.57 -2.69
CA GLY A 107 9.87 -7.76 -3.50
C GLY A 107 10.04 -7.48 -4.99
N ILE A 108 10.66 -8.43 -5.70
CA ILE A 108 10.89 -8.36 -7.14
C ILE A 108 9.85 -9.19 -7.87
N TYR A 109 9.17 -8.59 -8.86
CA TYR A 109 8.15 -9.26 -9.64
C TYR A 109 8.30 -8.96 -11.13
N TYR A 110 8.05 -9.96 -11.97
CA TYR A 110 7.93 -9.75 -13.42
C TYR A 110 6.56 -9.16 -13.74
N LEU A 111 6.55 -8.00 -14.40
CA LEU A 111 5.33 -7.27 -14.75
C LEU A 111 5.30 -7.01 -16.27
N LEU A 112 4.13 -7.26 -16.85
CA LEU A 112 3.86 -6.96 -18.25
C LEU A 112 3.38 -5.52 -18.40
N LYS A 113 3.56 -4.96 -19.60
CA LYS A 113 2.94 -3.69 -19.98
C LYS A 113 1.43 -3.74 -19.73
N GLY A 114 0.90 -2.69 -19.11
CA GLY A 114 -0.52 -2.55 -18.77
C GLY A 114 -0.93 -3.28 -17.49
N ASN A 115 -0.04 -4.02 -16.82
CA ASN A 115 -0.30 -4.48 -15.45
C ASN A 115 -0.47 -3.26 -14.54
N GLN A 116 -1.41 -3.38 -13.60
CA GLN A 116 -1.67 -2.35 -12.58
C GLN A 116 -1.28 -2.90 -11.22
N ILE A 117 -0.54 -2.15 -10.43
CA ILE A 117 -0.16 -2.52 -9.06
C ILE A 117 -0.70 -1.51 -8.05
N PHE A 118 -1.28 -1.99 -6.95
CA PHE A 118 -1.90 -1.14 -5.93
C PHE A 118 -1.82 -1.79 -4.55
N VAL A 119 -2.15 -0.99 -3.53
CA VAL A 119 -2.06 -1.40 -2.12
C VAL A 119 -3.44 -1.42 -1.50
N THR A 120 -3.73 -2.42 -0.66
CA THR A 120 -4.92 -2.45 0.18
C THR A 120 -4.57 -2.72 1.65
N VAL A 121 -5.47 -2.28 2.54
CA VAL A 121 -5.45 -2.64 3.96
C VAL A 121 -6.85 -3.04 4.47
N THR A 122 -6.93 -3.81 5.56
CA THR A 122 -8.21 -4.20 6.18
C THR A 122 -8.86 -3.08 7.01
N GLU A 123 -8.08 -2.25 7.70
CA GLU A 123 -8.60 -1.21 8.61
C GLU A 123 -8.03 0.18 8.30
N THR A 124 -8.59 0.83 7.28
CA THR A 124 -8.13 2.16 6.85
C THR A 124 -8.24 3.24 7.92
N LYS A 125 -9.20 3.10 8.87
CA LYS A 125 -9.44 4.04 9.98
C LYS A 125 -8.30 4.13 11.00
N ASN A 126 -7.39 3.16 10.96
CA ASN A 126 -6.26 3.07 11.87
C ASN A 126 -4.95 3.54 11.22
N ILE A 127 -4.95 3.83 9.91
CA ILE A 127 -3.78 4.43 9.25
C ILE A 127 -3.59 5.85 9.78
N LEU A 128 -2.35 6.18 10.13
CA LEU A 128 -1.97 7.52 10.57
C LEU A 128 -1.26 8.27 9.46
N VAL A 129 -1.53 9.57 9.39
CA VAL A 129 -1.05 10.44 8.32
C VAL A 129 -0.64 11.76 8.95
N GLN A 130 0.56 11.81 9.50
CA GLN A 130 1.12 13.06 10.04
C GLN A 130 2.14 13.64 9.06
N THR A 131 2.93 12.79 8.41
CA THR A 131 3.92 13.21 7.42
C THR A 131 3.88 12.38 6.14
N SER A 132 4.41 12.95 5.05
CA SER A 132 4.48 12.28 3.75
C SER A 132 5.41 11.07 3.71
N SER A 133 6.29 10.93 4.71
CA SER A 133 7.29 9.86 4.82
C SER A 133 6.80 8.60 5.55
N GLU A 134 5.68 8.68 6.27
CA GLU A 134 5.16 7.59 7.10
C GLU A 134 4.52 6.48 6.29
N ASN A 135 3.90 6.85 5.17
CA ASN A 135 3.25 5.93 4.26
C ASN A 135 3.80 6.15 2.85
N VAL A 136 4.32 5.09 2.23
CA VAL A 136 5.01 5.17 0.95
C VAL A 136 4.63 3.95 0.12
N PHE A 137 4.45 4.14 -1.17
CA PHE A 137 4.31 3.06 -2.16
C PHE A 137 5.14 3.41 -3.38
N GLY A 138 5.74 2.42 -4.03
CA GLY A 138 6.48 2.67 -5.26
C GLY A 138 6.97 1.39 -5.92
N ALA A 139 7.48 1.56 -7.13
CA ALA A 139 8.13 0.50 -7.87
C ALA A 139 9.17 1.08 -8.82
N PHE A 140 10.25 0.36 -9.09
CA PHE A 140 11.18 0.74 -10.16
C PHE A 140 11.62 -0.49 -10.95
N LEU A 141 11.85 -0.29 -12.24
CA LEU A 141 12.40 -1.31 -13.12
C LEU A 141 13.87 -1.54 -12.77
N MET A 142 14.26 -2.82 -12.67
CA MET A 142 15.66 -3.23 -12.49
C MET A 142 16.39 -3.41 -13.82
#